data_AF-A0A847RRP2-F1
#
_entry.id   AF-A0A847RRP2-F1
#
_cell.length_a   1.000
_cell.length_b   1.000
_cell.length_c   1.000
_cell.angle_alpha   90.00
_cell.angle_beta   90.00
_cell.angle_gamma   90.00
#
_symmetry.space_group_name_H-M   'P 1'
#
loop_
_entity.id
_entity.type
_entity.pdbx_description
1 polymer ?
#
loop_
_entity_poly.entity_id
_entity_poly.type
_entity_poly.pdbx_seq_one_letter_code
_entity_poly.pdbx_strand_id
1 'polypeptide(L)'
;MLIRNLLFISLLLLFPATMAGQAATWLHSDARVGIFGKDTISIFGDMVNEGDILSTSGSVVNFFGLRWRNSNNATIHDESIDGFSAAGGLFRFAQPDPALYQHITGGFSAVMNTGASFPNLSVESSPGLILDDLSDMKVVNVLDIRKGHIFLNGWNLVVGHHTPGDIRHYSPQHFIVTGGGFLYRKQIAASDGTVVFPVGTRPSSFTPAAMANKGATTDFRVGVTDSTFLDLTTGRNLLLTSVNKTWQIDASQPDAAINLWLVHGLGDEGPVYEANRNTSYLARYLPSGWDVAAQRAAPVSPNIFSTAGPDNQAAYGVRAFQHLTTTNYFTSLVAETVNSPETTTLQYFEATRSSSNADSVLLRWITGREYFCAGFTIERKYAGTPNFDSIGFVKSSAPGGISYFPVGYAGTDYQPNDKFIFYRIKVIMTDGSYFYGPVRLVKGKNAKGDITVWPNPVRGRVVHIYYGAGIHVKAIALLDVPGRRILTQEYQQPLPTRNYYELDIPTYLARGIYFLQFLDENGQTIHTEKIVLME
;
A
#
# COMPACT_ATOMS: atom_id res chain seq x y z
N MET A 1 -49.09 -19.09 71.09
CA MET A 1 -49.84 -18.80 69.85
C MET A 1 -48.86 -18.91 68.69
N LEU A 2 -49.28 -19.58 67.60
CA LEU A 2 -48.50 -20.31 66.58
C LEU A 2 -47.29 -19.64 65.88
N ILE A 3 -46.37 -20.52 65.48
CA ILE A 3 -45.31 -20.48 64.44
C ILE A 3 -45.88 -20.26 63.02
N ARG A 4 -45.20 -19.51 62.10
CA ARG A 4 -44.78 -20.01 60.75
C ARG A 4 -44.06 -18.99 59.83
N ASN A 5 -43.02 -19.52 59.18
CA ASN A 5 -42.20 -19.06 58.05
C ASN A 5 -42.95 -18.68 56.73
N LEU A 6 -42.18 -18.06 55.83
CA LEU A 6 -42.27 -18.01 54.34
C LEU A 6 -43.21 -16.95 53.74
N LEU A 7 -42.98 -16.33 52.57
CA LEU A 7 -42.29 -16.79 51.35
C LEU A 7 -41.97 -15.57 50.45
N PHE A 8 -40.79 -15.55 49.84
CA PHE A 8 -40.40 -14.66 48.73
C PHE A 8 -41.23 -14.99 47.48
N ILE A 9 -42.00 -14.04 46.91
CA ILE A 9 -42.55 -14.19 45.56
C ILE A 9 -42.34 -12.89 44.79
N SER A 10 -41.26 -12.87 44.02
CA SER A 10 -41.08 -12.00 42.86
C SER A 10 -41.96 -12.52 41.72
N LEU A 11 -43.11 -11.88 41.49
CA LEU A 11 -43.95 -12.16 40.33
C LEU A 11 -43.41 -11.39 39.12
N LEU A 12 -42.59 -12.06 38.32
CA LEU A 12 -42.17 -11.59 36.99
C LEU A 12 -43.35 -11.80 36.03
N LEU A 13 -44.15 -10.77 35.79
CA LEU A 13 -45.12 -10.78 34.70
C LEU A 13 -44.37 -10.59 33.37
N LEU A 14 -44.06 -11.71 32.73
CA LEU A 14 -43.67 -11.79 31.32
C LEU A 14 -44.88 -11.40 30.45
N PHE A 15 -45.08 -10.10 30.26
CA PHE A 15 -45.72 -9.62 29.05
C PHE A 15 -44.65 -9.60 27.93
N PRO A 16 -44.92 -10.10 26.73
CA PRO A 16 -44.07 -9.86 25.59
C PRO A 16 -44.21 -8.37 25.26
N ALA A 17 -43.35 -7.54 25.86
CA ALA A 17 -43.12 -6.20 25.36
C ALA A 17 -42.55 -6.38 23.96
N THR A 18 -43.39 -6.21 22.95
CA THR A 18 -42.92 -5.86 21.62
C THR A 18 -42.00 -4.66 21.80
N MET A 19 -40.70 -4.87 21.61
CA MET A 19 -39.72 -3.79 21.61
C MET A 19 -40.07 -2.87 20.43
N ALA A 20 -40.92 -1.89 20.68
CA ALA A 20 -41.04 -0.75 19.79
C ALA A 20 -39.66 -0.09 19.74
N GLY A 21 -39.11 0.11 18.53
CA GLY A 21 -37.88 0.87 18.36
C GLY A 21 -38.02 2.21 19.08
N GLN A 22 -37.00 2.59 19.86
CA GLN A 22 -36.98 3.88 20.54
C GLN A 22 -37.12 4.98 19.48
N ALA A 23 -38.21 5.76 19.56
CA ALA A 23 -38.43 6.88 18.65
C ALA A 23 -37.24 7.86 18.74
N ALA A 24 -36.87 8.45 17.59
CA ALA A 24 -35.79 9.43 17.56
C ALA A 24 -36.09 10.59 18.52
N THR A 25 -35.06 11.05 19.23
CA THR A 25 -35.12 12.29 19.98
C THR A 25 -35.20 13.43 18.96
N TRP A 26 -36.24 14.25 19.04
CA TRP A 26 -36.50 15.29 18.05
C TRP A 26 -36.64 16.65 18.73
N LEU A 27 -35.85 17.61 18.28
CA LEU A 27 -35.97 19.03 18.62
C LEU A 27 -36.62 19.77 17.45
N HIS A 28 -37.87 20.18 17.63
CA HIS A 28 -38.65 20.93 16.64
C HIS A 28 -38.01 22.28 16.29
N SER A 29 -38.30 22.83 15.10
CA SER A 29 -37.69 24.08 14.60
C SER A 29 -37.85 25.30 15.48
N ASP A 30 -38.98 25.40 16.20
CA ASP A 30 -39.28 26.53 17.08
C ASP A 30 -38.79 26.30 18.52
N ALA A 31 -38.22 25.13 18.82
CA ALA A 31 -37.78 24.77 20.15
C ALA A 31 -36.35 25.24 20.42
N ARG A 32 -36.12 25.65 21.67
CA ARG A 32 -34.80 26.05 22.17
C ARG A 32 -34.46 25.21 23.39
N VAL A 33 -33.25 24.64 23.42
CA VAL A 33 -32.74 23.86 24.54
C VAL A 33 -31.44 24.47 25.02
N GLY A 34 -31.36 24.77 26.32
CA GLY A 34 -30.13 25.16 26.99
C GLY A 34 -29.55 23.98 27.78
N ILE A 35 -28.27 23.70 27.58
CA ILE A 35 -27.50 22.68 28.30
C ILE A 35 -26.39 23.42 29.06
N PHE A 36 -26.56 23.54 30.37
CA PHE A 36 -25.75 24.42 31.20
C PHE A 36 -24.54 23.68 31.79
N GLY A 37 -23.55 24.43 32.28
CA GLY A 37 -22.20 23.94 32.57
C GLY A 37 -22.04 22.79 33.60
N LYS A 38 -23.12 22.34 34.23
CA LYS A 38 -23.13 21.16 35.13
C LYS A 38 -23.99 20.01 34.62
N ASP A 39 -24.65 20.22 33.48
CA ASP A 39 -25.58 19.24 32.92
C ASP A 39 -24.80 18.17 32.15
N THR A 40 -25.23 16.93 32.34
CA THR A 40 -24.80 15.80 31.52
C THR A 40 -26.04 15.12 30.95
N ILE A 41 -26.19 15.20 29.62
CA ILE A 41 -27.31 14.60 28.90
C ILE A 41 -26.82 13.34 28.19
N SER A 42 -27.63 12.28 28.18
CA SER A 42 -27.35 11.06 27.44
C SER A 42 -28.51 10.74 26.50
N ILE A 43 -28.20 10.57 25.21
CA ILE A 43 -29.16 10.28 24.14
C ILE A 43 -28.84 8.88 23.60
N PHE A 44 -29.78 7.94 23.78
CA PHE A 44 -29.60 6.52 23.43
C PHE A 44 -30.17 6.14 22.05
N GLY A 45 -31.14 6.90 21.54
CA GLY A 45 -31.69 6.74 20.20
C GLY A 45 -31.09 7.74 19.20
N ASP A 46 -31.57 7.71 17.96
CA ASP A 46 -31.21 8.72 16.94
C ASP A 46 -31.65 10.12 17.39
N MET A 47 -30.94 11.16 16.93
CA MET A 47 -31.21 12.56 17.22
C MET A 47 -31.52 13.33 15.93
N VAL A 48 -32.60 14.10 15.96
CA VAL A 48 -32.95 15.09 14.93
C VAL A 48 -33.06 16.46 15.59
N ASN A 49 -32.19 17.38 15.17
CA ASN A 49 -32.17 18.76 15.60
C ASN A 49 -32.65 19.66 14.44
N GLU A 50 -33.80 20.31 14.62
CA GLU A 50 -34.29 21.35 13.70
C GLU A 50 -34.32 22.73 14.35
N GLY A 51 -34.13 22.80 15.68
CA GLY A 51 -34.22 24.01 16.49
C GLY A 51 -32.85 24.52 16.94
N ASP A 52 -32.82 25.10 18.13
CA ASP A 52 -31.67 25.82 18.68
C ASP A 52 -31.14 25.16 19.96
N ILE A 53 -29.84 24.81 19.97
CA ILE A 53 -29.15 24.23 21.12
C ILE A 53 -28.07 25.20 21.61
N LEU A 54 -28.29 25.78 22.78
CA LEU A 54 -27.25 26.46 23.56
C LEU A 54 -26.51 25.42 24.39
N SER A 55 -25.19 25.31 24.19
CA SER A 55 -24.33 24.38 24.91
C SER A 55 -23.19 25.13 25.60
N THR A 56 -23.34 25.39 26.89
CA THR A 56 -22.41 26.25 27.63
C THR A 56 -21.17 25.52 28.14
N SER A 57 -20.09 26.25 28.40
CA SER A 57 -18.88 25.73 29.03
C SER A 57 -19.14 24.79 30.21
N GLY A 58 -18.62 23.57 30.12
CA GLY A 58 -18.72 22.53 31.15
C GLY A 58 -19.84 21.51 30.93
N SER A 59 -20.79 21.78 30.04
CA SER A 59 -21.85 20.83 29.72
C SER A 59 -21.33 19.64 28.91
N VAL A 60 -21.99 18.48 29.07
CA VAL A 60 -21.63 17.25 28.33
C VAL A 60 -22.89 16.61 27.74
N VAL A 61 -22.83 16.30 26.44
CA VAL A 61 -23.86 15.53 25.73
C VAL A 61 -23.24 14.22 25.25
N ASN A 62 -23.68 13.09 25.79
CA ASN A 62 -23.29 11.77 25.33
C ASN A 62 -24.31 11.25 24.32
N PHE A 63 -23.85 10.92 23.12
CA PHE A 63 -24.67 10.37 22.05
C PHE A 63 -24.28 8.92 21.75
N PHE A 64 -25.19 8.01 22.06
CA PHE A 64 -25.06 6.56 21.86
C PHE A 64 -25.90 6.04 20.69
N GLY A 65 -26.76 6.87 20.09
CA GLY A 65 -27.57 6.52 18.93
C GLY A 65 -26.74 6.29 17.67
N LEU A 66 -27.40 5.91 16.56
CA LEU A 66 -26.73 5.63 15.30
C LEU A 66 -26.67 6.85 14.39
N ARG A 67 -27.66 7.75 14.43
CA ARG A 67 -27.74 8.91 13.54
C ARG A 67 -28.02 10.20 14.29
N TRP A 68 -27.17 11.20 14.08
CA TRP A 68 -27.41 12.58 14.49
C TRP A 68 -27.67 13.44 13.26
N ARG A 69 -28.79 14.16 13.21
CA ARG A 69 -29.14 15.00 12.07
C ARG A 69 -29.44 16.42 12.50
N ASN A 70 -28.65 17.39 12.05
CA ASN A 70 -29.01 18.79 12.10
C ASN A 70 -29.66 19.18 10.77
N SER A 71 -30.79 19.89 10.81
CA SER A 71 -31.33 20.54 9.61
C SER A 71 -30.49 21.74 9.21
N ASN A 72 -30.68 22.25 8.00
CA ASN A 72 -29.93 23.41 7.49
C ASN A 72 -30.15 24.70 8.28
N ASN A 73 -31.27 24.80 9.01
CA ASN A 73 -31.61 25.97 9.82
C ASN A 73 -31.36 25.74 11.31
N ALA A 74 -30.99 24.52 11.71
CA ALA A 74 -30.71 24.20 13.08
C ALA A 74 -29.43 24.90 13.55
N THR A 75 -29.38 25.23 14.83
CA THR A 75 -28.22 25.87 15.45
C THR A 75 -27.74 25.06 16.65
N ILE A 76 -26.42 25.04 16.80
CA ILE A 76 -25.73 24.64 18.01
C ILE A 76 -24.70 25.74 18.23
N HIS A 77 -24.69 26.34 19.41
CA HIS A 77 -23.80 27.46 19.72
C HIS A 77 -23.38 27.46 21.20
N ASP A 78 -22.30 28.16 21.49
CA ASP A 78 -21.82 28.37 22.86
C ASP A 78 -22.50 29.59 23.52
N GLU A 79 -22.11 29.91 24.76
CA GLU A 79 -22.67 31.01 25.55
C GLU A 79 -22.22 32.43 25.16
N SER A 80 -21.34 32.58 24.18
CA SER A 80 -20.90 33.89 23.71
C SER A 80 -21.97 34.58 22.85
N ILE A 81 -21.81 35.89 22.66
CA ILE A 81 -22.74 36.71 21.88
C ILE A 81 -22.77 36.29 20.41
N ASP A 82 -21.63 35.92 19.84
CA ASP A 82 -21.53 35.41 18.47
C ASP A 82 -21.76 33.90 18.38
N GLY A 83 -21.80 33.20 19.52
CA GLY A 83 -22.04 31.77 19.63
C GLY A 83 -20.82 30.89 19.29
N PHE A 84 -19.64 31.50 19.12
CA PHE A 84 -18.40 30.82 18.70
C PHE A 84 -17.14 31.21 19.50
N SER A 85 -17.24 32.22 20.38
CA SER A 85 -16.09 32.77 21.10
C SER A 85 -15.92 32.24 22.52
N ALA A 86 -16.87 31.46 23.04
CA ALA A 86 -16.76 30.84 24.36
C ALA A 86 -16.22 29.40 24.26
N ALA A 87 -15.90 28.77 25.40
CA ALA A 87 -15.39 27.40 25.35
C ALA A 87 -16.47 26.39 24.95
N GLY A 88 -17.73 26.63 25.38
CA GLY A 88 -18.89 25.81 25.04
C GLY A 88 -18.85 24.38 25.60
N GLY A 89 -19.92 23.63 25.35
CA GLY A 89 -20.06 22.25 25.82
C GLY A 89 -19.37 21.19 24.96
N LEU A 90 -19.33 19.96 25.45
CA LEU A 90 -18.74 18.79 24.79
C LEU A 90 -19.81 17.82 24.29
N PHE A 91 -19.78 17.49 23.00
CA PHE A 91 -20.60 16.44 22.40
C PHE A 91 -19.75 15.18 22.17
N ARG A 92 -20.08 14.08 22.85
CA ARG A 92 -19.37 12.80 22.76
C ARG A 92 -20.16 11.80 21.94
N PHE A 93 -19.59 11.36 20.83
CA PHE A 93 -20.11 10.30 19.97
C PHE A 93 -19.46 8.98 20.39
N ALA A 94 -20.20 8.14 21.12
CA ALA A 94 -19.64 7.02 21.87
C ALA A 94 -20.44 5.71 21.69
N GLN A 95 -20.73 5.31 20.45
CA GLN A 95 -21.41 4.03 20.16
C GLN A 95 -20.67 2.83 20.81
N PRO A 96 -21.31 2.10 21.75
CA PRO A 96 -20.69 0.97 22.43
C PRO A 96 -20.45 -0.24 21.54
N ASP A 97 -21.27 -0.45 20.50
CA ASP A 97 -21.09 -1.58 19.58
C ASP A 97 -19.92 -1.28 18.60
N PRO A 98 -18.82 -2.05 18.66
CA PRO A 98 -17.65 -1.82 17.81
C PRO A 98 -17.86 -2.14 16.33
N ALA A 99 -19.00 -2.74 15.96
CA ALA A 99 -19.35 -3.05 14.58
C ALA A 99 -20.16 -1.94 13.89
N LEU A 100 -20.68 -0.97 14.65
CA LEU A 100 -21.61 0.03 14.14
C LEU A 100 -20.94 1.39 13.97
N TYR A 101 -21.10 1.96 12.79
CA TYR A 101 -20.76 3.36 12.54
C TYR A 101 -21.83 4.28 13.12
N GLN A 102 -21.42 5.43 13.64
CA GLN A 102 -22.33 6.55 13.84
C GLN A 102 -22.33 7.43 12.60
N HIS A 103 -23.48 7.97 12.26
CA HIS A 103 -23.70 8.83 11.11
C HIS A 103 -24.08 10.23 11.57
N ILE A 104 -23.55 11.25 10.89
CA ILE A 104 -23.87 12.64 11.17
C ILE A 104 -24.23 13.41 9.91
N THR A 105 -25.41 14.02 9.91
CA THR A 105 -25.74 15.15 9.03
C THR A 105 -25.41 16.41 9.81
N GLY A 106 -24.29 17.06 9.49
CA GLY A 106 -23.74 18.16 10.28
C GLY A 106 -24.60 19.42 10.29
N GLY A 107 -25.41 19.64 9.26
CA GLY A 107 -26.27 20.82 9.09
C GLY A 107 -25.49 22.10 8.84
N PHE A 108 -24.23 21.99 8.39
CA PHE A 108 -23.35 23.12 8.09
C PHE A 108 -23.09 23.20 6.58
N SER A 109 -22.83 24.42 6.09
CA SER A 109 -22.32 24.67 4.75
C SER A 109 -20.95 25.32 4.83
N ALA A 110 -19.89 24.61 4.42
CA ALA A 110 -18.53 25.16 4.39
C ALA A 110 -18.39 26.32 3.41
N VAL A 111 -19.17 26.31 2.32
CA VAL A 111 -19.19 27.36 1.29
C VAL A 111 -19.83 28.64 1.82
N MET A 112 -21.01 28.54 2.45
CA MET A 112 -21.69 29.71 3.01
C MET A 112 -21.15 30.11 4.39
N ASN A 113 -20.38 29.22 5.03
CA ASN A 113 -19.89 29.34 6.40
C ASN A 113 -21.02 29.57 7.44
N THR A 114 -22.14 28.89 7.26
CA THR A 114 -23.35 28.98 8.10
C THR A 114 -23.95 27.62 8.42
N GLY A 115 -24.75 27.54 9.47
CA GLY A 115 -25.43 26.33 9.94
C GLY A 115 -24.96 25.86 11.32
N ALA A 116 -25.41 24.67 11.73
CA ALA A 116 -25.10 24.11 13.05
C ALA A 116 -23.58 23.88 13.23
N SER A 117 -23.05 24.20 14.41
CA SER A 117 -21.63 24.08 14.72
C SER A 117 -21.44 23.53 16.13
N PHE A 118 -20.74 22.41 16.27
CA PHE A 118 -20.46 21.86 17.61
C PHE A 118 -19.35 22.67 18.29
N PRO A 119 -19.53 23.19 19.51
CA PRO A 119 -18.44 23.88 20.21
C PRO A 119 -17.23 22.97 20.41
N ASN A 120 -17.44 21.78 20.98
CA ASN A 120 -16.44 20.72 21.07
C ASN A 120 -17.06 19.37 20.73
N LEU A 121 -16.28 18.49 20.11
CA LEU A 121 -16.74 17.16 19.73
C LEU A 121 -15.68 16.10 20.00
N SER A 122 -16.08 14.99 20.62
CA SER A 122 -15.24 13.81 20.85
C SER A 122 -15.80 12.63 20.07
N VAL A 123 -14.94 11.95 19.31
CA VAL A 123 -15.25 10.67 18.67
C VAL A 123 -14.59 9.56 19.48
N GLU A 124 -15.44 8.75 20.10
CA GLU A 124 -15.07 7.66 21.01
C GLU A 124 -15.70 6.32 20.56
N SER A 125 -16.04 6.22 19.28
CA SER A 125 -16.68 5.07 18.66
C SER A 125 -15.75 4.37 17.67
N SER A 126 -15.91 3.05 17.52
CA SER A 126 -15.24 2.26 16.49
C SER A 126 -16.33 1.54 15.70
N PRO A 127 -16.29 1.52 14.35
CA PRO A 127 -15.13 1.91 13.54
C PRO A 127 -14.98 3.42 13.32
N GLY A 128 -16.01 4.22 13.62
CA GLY A 128 -15.92 5.68 13.68
C GLY A 128 -17.23 6.41 13.36
N LEU A 129 -17.07 7.69 13.00
CA LEU A 129 -18.13 8.62 12.62
C LEU A 129 -18.11 8.84 11.10
N ILE A 130 -19.24 8.70 10.41
CA ILE A 130 -19.40 8.95 8.97
C ILE A 130 -20.23 10.21 8.78
N LEU A 131 -19.77 11.13 7.92
CA LEU A 131 -20.60 12.23 7.43
C LEU A 131 -21.59 11.69 6.39
N ASP A 132 -22.87 11.92 6.64
CA ASP A 132 -23.95 11.59 5.70
C ASP A 132 -23.95 12.56 4.50
N ASP A 133 -24.60 12.12 3.42
CA ASP A 133 -24.64 12.88 2.17
C ASP A 133 -25.25 14.28 2.30
N LEU A 134 -24.74 15.19 1.46
CA LEU A 134 -25.19 16.58 1.28
C LEU A 134 -24.98 17.50 2.48
N SER A 135 -24.07 17.17 3.41
CA SER A 135 -23.90 17.98 4.62
C SER A 135 -22.45 18.07 5.10
N ASP A 136 -21.95 19.29 5.22
CA ASP A 136 -20.69 19.56 5.90
C ASP A 136 -20.91 19.59 7.42
N MET A 137 -19.82 19.46 8.16
CA MET A 137 -19.82 19.49 9.61
C MET A 137 -18.84 20.56 10.10
N LYS A 138 -19.19 21.26 11.19
CA LYS A 138 -18.30 22.21 11.85
C LYS A 138 -18.08 21.89 13.33
N VAL A 139 -16.82 21.97 13.75
CA VAL A 139 -16.38 21.95 15.15
C VAL A 139 -15.62 23.25 15.43
N VAL A 140 -16.06 24.02 16.42
CA VAL A 140 -15.56 25.38 16.65
C VAL A 140 -14.20 25.36 17.35
N ASN A 141 -14.11 24.68 18.49
CA ASN A 141 -12.97 24.77 19.41
C ASN A 141 -12.11 23.51 19.36
N VAL A 142 -12.62 22.37 19.84
CA VAL A 142 -11.84 21.14 19.99
C VAL A 142 -12.51 19.96 19.31
N LEU A 143 -11.78 19.32 18.40
CA LEU A 143 -12.09 17.99 17.88
C LEU A 143 -11.15 16.97 18.55
N ASP A 144 -11.72 16.06 19.34
CA ASP A 144 -10.98 15.01 20.04
C ASP A 144 -11.26 13.64 19.39
N ILE A 145 -10.24 12.99 18.81
CA ILE A 145 -10.40 11.71 18.11
C ILE A 145 -9.76 10.61 18.94
N ARG A 146 -10.49 10.09 19.92
CA ARG A 146 -9.96 9.11 20.89
C ARG A 146 -10.04 7.68 20.40
N LYS A 147 -11.03 7.38 19.56
CA LYS A 147 -11.28 6.05 19.02
C LYS A 147 -11.95 6.16 17.65
N GLY A 148 -11.58 5.23 16.77
CA GLY A 148 -12.09 5.20 15.40
C GLY A 148 -11.61 6.35 14.53
N HIS A 149 -12.30 6.54 13.41
CA HIS A 149 -11.97 7.53 12.39
C HIS A 149 -13.14 8.47 12.13
N ILE A 150 -12.89 9.58 11.45
CA ILE A 150 -13.95 10.41 10.88
C ILE A 150 -13.91 10.25 9.37
N PHE A 151 -14.94 9.69 8.77
CA PHE A 151 -15.05 9.49 7.33
C PHE A 151 -15.83 10.64 6.73
N LEU A 152 -15.18 11.43 5.89
CA LEU A 152 -15.83 12.59 5.27
C LEU A 152 -16.78 12.20 4.14
N ASN A 153 -16.57 11.05 3.50
CA ASN A 153 -17.46 10.52 2.46
C ASN A 153 -17.82 11.55 1.35
N GLY A 154 -16.84 12.33 0.90
CA GLY A 154 -17.02 13.39 -0.10
C GLY A 154 -17.42 14.77 0.44
N TRP A 155 -17.65 14.90 1.75
CA TRP A 155 -18.08 16.13 2.42
C TRP A 155 -16.95 16.83 3.17
N ASN A 156 -17.24 17.96 3.81
CA ASN A 156 -16.22 18.76 4.46
C ASN A 156 -16.37 18.77 5.98
N LEU A 157 -15.24 18.68 6.67
CA LEU A 157 -15.15 18.95 8.10
C LEU A 157 -14.42 20.27 8.31
N VAL A 158 -15.08 21.23 8.95
CA VAL A 158 -14.52 22.52 9.30
C VAL A 158 -14.15 22.54 10.77
N VAL A 159 -12.87 22.79 11.07
CA VAL A 159 -12.41 23.01 12.44
C VAL A 159 -11.92 24.45 12.60
N GLY A 160 -12.39 25.11 13.66
CA GLY A 160 -12.06 26.50 13.94
C GLY A 160 -13.14 27.50 13.54
N HIS A 161 -13.01 28.72 14.04
CA HIS A 161 -13.82 29.88 13.64
C HIS A 161 -12.96 31.14 13.59
N HIS A 162 -12.56 31.67 14.75
CA HIS A 162 -11.63 32.81 14.88
C HIS A 162 -10.16 32.38 15.03
N THR A 163 -9.95 31.11 15.34
CA THR A 163 -8.67 30.42 15.42
C THR A 163 -8.79 29.11 14.61
N PRO A 164 -7.68 28.40 14.35
CA PRO A 164 -7.75 27.08 13.70
C PRO A 164 -8.47 26.00 14.51
N GLY A 165 -8.76 26.23 15.80
CA GLY A 165 -9.22 25.21 16.73
C GLY A 165 -8.13 24.17 17.02
N ASP A 166 -8.44 23.15 17.82
CA ASP A 166 -7.53 22.06 18.17
C ASP A 166 -8.03 20.72 17.63
N ILE A 167 -7.13 19.88 17.13
CA ILE A 167 -7.41 18.45 16.90
C ILE A 167 -6.50 17.63 17.82
N ARG A 168 -7.08 16.75 18.63
CA ARG A 168 -6.39 15.98 19.68
C ARG A 168 -6.52 14.47 19.44
N HIS A 169 -5.59 13.71 20.03
CA HIS A 169 -5.51 12.24 20.00
C HIS A 169 -5.42 11.61 18.59
N TYR A 170 -5.13 12.41 17.57
CA TYR A 170 -4.87 11.89 16.24
C TYR A 170 -3.56 11.09 16.17
N SER A 171 -3.60 10.00 15.43
CA SER A 171 -2.51 9.02 15.29
C SER A 171 -2.74 8.15 14.05
N PRO A 172 -1.83 7.24 13.68
CA PRO A 172 -2.11 6.25 12.65
C PRO A 172 -3.34 5.37 12.91
N GLN A 173 -3.85 5.32 14.14
CA GLN A 173 -5.03 4.56 14.52
C GLN A 173 -6.34 5.37 14.51
N HIS A 174 -6.24 6.71 14.62
CA HIS A 174 -7.38 7.61 14.75
C HIS A 174 -7.12 8.91 13.99
N PHE A 175 -7.84 9.16 12.89
CA PHE A 175 -7.65 10.34 12.06
C PHE A 175 -8.85 10.56 11.11
N ILE A 176 -8.78 11.61 10.28
CA ILE A 176 -9.82 11.95 9.30
C ILE A 176 -9.54 11.27 7.97
N VAL A 177 -10.46 10.45 7.48
CA VAL A 177 -10.42 9.82 6.16
C VAL A 177 -11.14 10.71 5.16
N THR A 178 -10.41 11.25 4.18
CA THR A 178 -10.90 12.30 3.27
C THR A 178 -11.95 11.79 2.28
N GLY A 179 -11.70 10.67 1.60
CA GLY A 179 -12.67 10.07 0.67
C GLY A 179 -13.23 11.03 -0.39
N GLY A 180 -12.43 11.99 -0.88
CA GLY A 180 -12.84 13.04 -1.82
C GLY A 180 -13.30 14.37 -1.17
N GLY A 181 -13.50 14.39 0.14
CA GLY A 181 -13.78 15.57 0.94
C GLY A 181 -12.54 16.29 1.47
N PHE A 182 -12.74 17.38 2.24
CA PHE A 182 -11.65 18.20 2.77
C PHE A 182 -11.80 18.48 4.28
N LEU A 183 -10.65 18.51 4.97
CA LEU A 183 -10.53 19.07 6.32
C LEU A 183 -10.13 20.55 6.21
N TYR A 184 -10.96 21.46 6.74
CA TYR A 184 -10.66 22.89 6.84
C TYR A 184 -10.14 23.22 8.22
N ARG A 185 -9.19 24.17 8.25
CA ARG A 185 -8.68 24.83 9.44
C ARG A 185 -8.79 26.33 9.22
N LYS A 186 -9.55 27.00 10.07
CA LYS A 186 -9.89 28.42 9.91
C LYS A 186 -8.81 29.33 10.47
N GLN A 187 -8.66 30.52 9.91
CA GLN A 187 -7.90 31.64 10.48
C GLN A 187 -6.50 31.25 10.98
N ILE A 188 -5.73 30.47 10.21
CA ILE A 188 -4.34 30.15 10.57
C ILE A 188 -3.51 31.43 10.44
N ALA A 189 -3.05 31.98 11.55
CA ALA A 189 -2.14 33.11 11.62
C ALA A 189 -0.67 32.65 11.67
N ALA A 190 0.26 33.56 11.39
CA ALA A 190 1.69 33.26 11.52
C ALA A 190 2.12 32.93 12.96
N SER A 191 1.39 33.42 13.95
CA SER A 191 1.61 33.16 15.38
C SER A 191 1.22 31.77 15.84
N ASP A 192 0.40 31.05 15.07
CA ASP A 192 -0.10 29.72 15.45
C ASP A 192 0.97 28.61 15.32
N GLY A 193 2.13 28.94 14.74
CA GLY A 193 3.20 27.98 14.52
C GLY A 193 2.79 26.91 13.50
N THR A 194 3.04 25.64 13.83
CA THR A 194 2.73 24.51 12.92
C THR A 194 1.37 23.93 13.25
N VAL A 195 0.45 24.00 12.29
CA VAL A 195 -0.89 23.42 12.36
C VAL A 195 -0.92 22.11 11.57
N VAL A 196 -1.40 21.04 12.20
CA VAL A 196 -1.49 19.69 11.62
C VAL A 196 -2.90 19.41 11.11
N PHE A 197 -2.98 18.80 9.93
CA PHE A 197 -4.16 18.25 9.28
C PHE A 197 -4.03 16.73 9.29
N PRO A 198 -4.59 16.03 10.30
CA PRO A 198 -4.47 14.58 10.43
C PRO A 198 -5.41 13.86 9.46
N VAL A 199 -5.01 13.83 8.20
CA VAL A 199 -5.78 13.27 7.09
C VAL A 199 -5.16 11.99 6.54
N GLY A 200 -5.99 11.21 5.84
CA GLY A 200 -5.57 10.03 5.11
C GLY A 200 -6.61 9.57 4.09
N THR A 201 -6.22 8.70 3.16
CA THR A 201 -7.12 8.22 2.08
C THR A 201 -8.01 7.07 2.51
N ARG A 202 -7.59 6.31 3.52
CA ARG A 202 -8.28 5.13 4.08
C ARG A 202 -7.76 4.86 5.50
N PRO A 203 -8.43 4.03 6.32
CA PRO A 203 -8.03 3.76 7.72
C PRO A 203 -6.57 3.29 7.93
N SER A 204 -5.94 2.70 6.91
CA SER A 204 -4.54 2.28 6.96
C SER A 204 -3.54 3.27 6.36
N SER A 205 -3.98 4.50 6.03
CA SER A 205 -3.19 5.50 5.30
C SER A 205 -3.13 6.82 6.04
N PHE A 206 -2.50 6.85 7.20
CA PHE A 206 -2.27 8.11 7.92
C PHE A 206 -1.16 8.92 7.25
N THR A 207 -1.56 9.98 6.55
CA THR A 207 -0.66 10.81 5.71
C THR A 207 -0.91 12.30 5.98
N PRO A 208 -0.68 12.75 7.24
CA PRO A 208 -0.99 14.11 7.63
C PRO A 208 -0.19 15.14 6.82
N ALA A 209 -0.83 16.28 6.58
CA ALA A 209 -0.11 17.50 6.19
C ALA A 209 0.08 18.35 7.45
N ALA A 210 1.23 18.97 7.60
CA ALA A 210 1.44 19.99 8.61
C ALA A 210 1.98 21.25 7.94
N MET A 211 1.54 22.43 8.39
CA MET A 211 1.96 23.69 7.78
C MET A 211 2.09 24.80 8.79
N ALA A 212 3.02 25.71 8.54
CA ALA A 212 3.15 26.96 9.26
C ALA A 212 2.91 28.11 8.29
N ASN A 213 1.87 28.91 8.53
CA ASN A 213 1.57 30.08 7.73
C ASN A 213 2.65 31.15 7.93
N LYS A 214 3.07 31.79 6.85
CA LYS A 214 4.06 32.88 6.82
C LYS A 214 3.50 34.19 6.27
N GLY A 215 2.26 34.17 5.77
CA GLY A 215 1.57 35.34 5.25
C GLY A 215 0.47 35.86 6.18
N ALA A 216 -0.50 36.55 5.59
CA ALA A 216 -1.70 36.99 6.29
C ALA A 216 -2.54 35.80 6.80
N THR A 217 -3.31 36.04 7.86
CA THR A 217 -4.25 35.05 8.40
C THR A 217 -5.19 34.56 7.29
N THR A 218 -5.25 33.25 7.09
CA THR A 218 -6.04 32.64 6.02
C THR A 218 -6.59 31.29 6.47
N ASP A 219 -7.66 30.86 5.83
CA ASP A 219 -8.15 29.50 6.00
C ASP A 219 -7.41 28.59 5.03
N PHE A 220 -7.18 27.34 5.45
CA PHE A 220 -6.65 26.30 4.60
C PHE A 220 -7.55 25.08 4.66
N ARG A 221 -7.68 24.38 3.52
CA ARG A 221 -8.29 23.04 3.48
C ARG A 221 -7.33 22.04 2.85
N VAL A 222 -7.36 20.82 3.36
CA VAL A 222 -6.51 19.72 2.90
C VAL A 222 -7.36 18.51 2.54
N GLY A 223 -7.11 17.98 1.35
CA GLY A 223 -7.57 16.68 0.87
C GLY A 223 -6.38 15.86 0.41
N VAL A 224 -6.50 14.53 0.42
CA VAL A 224 -5.46 13.62 -0.08
C VAL A 224 -6.11 12.51 -0.90
N THR A 225 -5.45 12.10 -1.97
CA THR A 225 -5.83 11.00 -2.86
C THR A 225 -4.66 10.06 -3.10
N ASP A 226 -4.98 8.80 -3.42
CA ASP A 226 -3.99 7.83 -3.90
C ASP A 226 -3.71 8.10 -5.38
N SER A 227 -2.47 7.91 -5.82
CA SER A 227 -1.93 8.19 -7.16
C SER A 227 -1.34 9.58 -7.35
N THR A 228 -0.29 9.62 -8.16
CA THR A 228 0.37 10.84 -8.63
C THR A 228 0.56 10.70 -10.12
N PHE A 229 -0.16 11.47 -10.92
CA PHE A 229 -0.04 11.42 -12.38
C PHE A 229 0.80 12.58 -12.90
N LEU A 230 1.38 12.41 -14.09
CA LEU A 230 2.16 13.44 -14.76
C LEU A 230 1.38 14.77 -14.89
N ASP A 231 0.10 14.69 -15.25
CA ASP A 231 -0.78 15.83 -15.49
C ASP A 231 -1.93 15.91 -14.47
N LEU A 232 -1.65 15.61 -13.20
CA LEU A 232 -2.58 15.48 -12.05
C LEU A 232 -3.62 14.36 -12.17
N THR A 233 -4.47 14.41 -13.18
CA THR A 233 -5.61 13.48 -13.38
C THR A 233 -5.44 12.60 -14.61
N THR A 234 -4.49 12.96 -15.50
CA THR A 234 -4.21 12.23 -16.75
C THR A 234 -2.71 11.99 -16.93
N GLY A 235 -2.38 11.23 -17.97
CA GLY A 235 -1.00 10.88 -18.30
C GLY A 235 -0.48 9.68 -17.52
N ARG A 236 0.83 9.46 -17.56
CA ARG A 236 1.47 8.33 -16.90
C ARG A 236 1.39 8.49 -15.37
N ASN A 237 1.12 7.40 -14.67
CA ASN A 237 1.28 7.35 -13.21
C ASN A 237 2.78 7.39 -12.84
N LEU A 238 3.16 8.30 -11.94
CA LEU A 238 4.51 8.52 -11.46
C LEU A 238 4.89 7.66 -10.25
N LEU A 239 4.08 6.63 -9.95
CA LEU A 239 4.24 5.69 -8.83
C LEU A 239 5.68 5.22 -8.58
N LEU A 240 6.52 5.05 -9.60
CA LEU A 240 7.90 4.61 -9.37
C LEU A 240 8.74 5.66 -8.64
N THR A 241 8.64 6.91 -9.06
CA THR A 241 9.49 8.03 -8.68
C THR A 241 8.82 8.97 -7.69
N SER A 242 7.60 8.66 -7.26
CA SER A 242 6.84 9.43 -6.31
C SER A 242 6.49 8.60 -5.07
N VAL A 243 5.99 9.29 -4.05
CA VAL A 243 5.08 8.66 -3.09
C VAL A 243 3.71 8.54 -3.74
N ASN A 244 2.96 7.47 -3.47
CA ASN A 244 1.64 7.22 -4.08
C ASN A 244 0.52 8.09 -3.46
N LYS A 245 0.80 9.39 -3.28
CA LYS A 245 -0.07 10.35 -2.62
C LYS A 245 -0.01 11.69 -3.34
N THR A 246 -1.18 12.28 -3.53
CA THR A 246 -1.32 13.66 -3.97
C THR A 246 -2.17 14.41 -2.96
N TRP A 247 -1.60 15.46 -2.37
CA TRP A 247 -2.33 16.35 -1.47
C TRP A 247 -2.84 17.54 -2.25
N GLN A 248 -4.13 17.83 -2.11
CA GLN A 248 -4.69 19.10 -2.52
C GLN A 248 -4.76 20.02 -1.29
N ILE A 249 -4.13 21.19 -1.40
CA ILE A 249 -4.14 22.20 -0.34
C ILE A 249 -4.59 23.52 -0.95
N ASP A 250 -5.73 23.99 -0.45
CA ASP A 250 -6.35 25.21 -0.94
C ASP A 250 -6.29 26.28 0.15
N ALA A 251 -5.93 27.49 -0.23
CA ALA A 251 -5.92 28.68 0.63
C ALA A 251 -7.11 29.57 0.27
N SER A 252 -7.80 30.12 1.27
CA SER A 252 -8.93 31.03 1.03
C SER A 252 -8.50 32.39 0.46
N GLN A 253 -7.24 32.78 0.67
CA GLN A 253 -6.61 33.95 0.06
C GLN A 253 -5.53 33.52 -0.95
N PRO A 254 -5.48 34.13 -2.15
CA PRO A 254 -4.35 33.93 -3.06
C PRO A 254 -3.07 34.54 -2.47
N ASP A 255 -1.93 34.18 -3.05
CA ASP A 255 -0.61 34.66 -2.65
C ASP A 255 -0.18 34.23 -1.23
N ALA A 256 -0.72 33.11 -0.75
CA ALA A 256 -0.34 32.56 0.54
C ALA A 256 1.10 32.03 0.53
N ALA A 257 1.75 32.11 1.69
CA ALA A 257 3.12 31.66 1.92
C ALA A 257 3.15 30.69 3.10
N ILE A 258 3.73 29.49 2.92
CA ILE A 258 3.75 28.44 3.95
C ILE A 258 5.11 27.73 4.01
N ASN A 259 5.46 27.24 5.19
CA ASN A 259 6.33 26.07 5.31
C ASN A 259 5.42 24.83 5.36
N LEU A 260 5.65 23.86 4.48
CA LEU A 260 4.82 22.67 4.35
C LEU A 260 5.63 21.41 4.69
N TRP A 261 5.05 20.56 5.52
CA TRP A 261 5.50 19.21 5.81
C TRP A 261 4.43 18.23 5.33
N LEU A 262 4.83 17.26 4.51
CA LEU A 262 3.94 16.19 4.04
C LEU A 262 4.49 14.86 4.52
N VAL A 263 3.64 14.10 5.22
CA VAL A 263 3.97 12.80 5.78
C VAL A 263 3.43 11.71 4.87
N HIS A 264 4.28 10.77 4.49
CA HIS A 264 3.90 9.57 3.73
C HIS A 264 4.32 8.30 4.48
N GLY A 265 3.59 7.21 4.28
CA GLY A 265 4.01 5.90 4.76
C GLY A 265 5.18 5.39 3.92
N LEU A 266 6.13 4.66 4.53
CA LEU A 266 7.24 4.05 3.78
C LEU A 266 6.73 3.05 2.72
N GLY A 267 5.57 2.42 2.95
CA GLY A 267 4.91 1.56 1.98
C GLY A 267 4.19 2.30 0.85
N ASP A 268 4.06 3.63 0.91
CA ASP A 268 3.55 4.45 -0.18
C ASP A 268 4.66 4.84 -1.17
N GLU A 269 5.93 4.61 -0.83
CA GLU A 269 7.06 4.97 -1.69
C GLU A 269 7.14 4.07 -2.91
N GLY A 270 7.28 4.70 -4.07
CA GLY A 270 7.71 4.02 -5.27
C GLY A 270 9.08 3.34 -5.09
N PRO A 271 9.34 2.23 -5.79
CA PRO A 271 10.63 1.53 -5.69
C PRO A 271 11.83 2.38 -6.12
N VAL A 272 11.65 3.29 -7.09
CA VAL A 272 12.73 4.23 -7.47
C VAL A 272 12.85 5.35 -6.44
N TYR A 273 11.74 5.80 -5.87
CA TYR A 273 11.75 6.74 -4.75
C TYR A 273 12.51 6.18 -3.54
N GLU A 274 12.16 4.96 -3.10
CA GLU A 274 12.77 4.26 -1.96
C GLU A 274 14.31 4.19 -2.10
N ALA A 275 14.77 3.81 -3.30
CA ALA A 275 16.20 3.64 -3.57
C ALA A 275 16.96 4.97 -3.75
N ASN A 276 16.25 6.08 -3.96
CA ASN A 276 16.84 7.40 -4.22
C ASN A 276 16.36 8.47 -3.23
N ARG A 277 15.93 8.10 -2.01
CA ARG A 277 15.45 9.01 -0.96
C ARG A 277 16.31 10.26 -0.79
N ASN A 278 17.64 10.15 -0.87
CA ASN A 278 18.56 11.28 -0.72
C ASN A 278 18.34 12.42 -1.73
N THR A 279 17.70 12.15 -2.87
CA THR A 279 17.36 13.15 -3.89
C THR A 279 15.89 13.55 -3.85
N SER A 280 15.16 13.17 -2.79
CA SER A 280 13.74 13.47 -2.65
C SER A 280 13.46 14.94 -2.41
N TYR A 281 12.28 15.38 -2.81
CA TYR A 281 11.79 16.73 -2.58
C TYR A 281 10.26 16.80 -2.69
N LEU A 282 9.65 17.78 -2.00
CA LEU A 282 8.25 18.10 -2.20
C LEU A 282 8.08 18.92 -3.48
N ALA A 283 7.21 18.45 -4.37
CA ALA A 283 6.87 19.11 -5.63
C ALA A 283 5.49 19.75 -5.55
N ARG A 284 5.32 20.92 -6.18
CA ARG A 284 4.04 21.58 -6.44
C ARG A 284 3.71 21.42 -7.92
N TYR A 285 2.47 21.10 -8.24
CA TYR A 285 2.01 21.11 -9.62
C TYR A 285 1.77 22.54 -10.11
N LEU A 286 2.36 22.88 -11.25
CA LEU A 286 2.22 24.16 -11.95
C LEU A 286 1.60 23.91 -13.34
N PRO A 287 1.18 24.97 -14.08
CA PRO A 287 0.67 24.81 -15.44
C PRO A 287 1.66 24.10 -16.40
N SER A 288 2.95 24.13 -16.09
CA SER A 288 4.02 23.43 -16.83
C SER A 288 4.30 22.00 -16.34
N GLY A 289 3.52 21.50 -15.39
CA GLY A 289 3.74 20.20 -14.72
C GLY A 289 4.28 20.34 -13.29
N TRP A 290 4.69 19.22 -12.71
CA TRP A 290 5.34 19.18 -11.40
C TRP A 290 6.64 19.97 -11.40
N ASP A 291 6.80 20.88 -10.43
CA ASP A 291 8.03 21.63 -10.28
C ASP A 291 9.18 20.77 -9.76
N VAL A 292 10.39 21.31 -9.85
CA VAL A 292 11.60 20.64 -9.36
C VAL A 292 12.22 21.52 -8.28
N ALA A 293 12.42 20.96 -7.09
CA ALA A 293 13.08 21.69 -6.02
C ALA A 293 14.58 21.80 -6.25
N ALA A 294 15.14 22.97 -5.92
CA ALA A 294 16.58 23.22 -5.95
C ALA A 294 17.32 22.46 -4.84
N GLN A 295 16.70 22.36 -3.65
CA GLN A 295 17.22 21.57 -2.53
C GLN A 295 16.51 20.23 -2.46
N ARG A 296 17.30 19.17 -2.25
CA ARG A 296 16.87 17.78 -2.20
C ARG A 296 17.55 17.11 -1.02
N ALA A 297 16.81 16.26 -0.32
CA ALA A 297 17.32 15.55 0.84
C ALA A 297 16.48 14.30 1.10
N ALA A 298 17.01 13.37 1.89
CA ALA A 298 16.20 12.29 2.43
C ALA A 298 15.03 12.82 3.26
N PRO A 299 13.82 12.22 3.16
CA PRO A 299 12.74 12.56 4.06
C PRO A 299 13.12 12.14 5.49
N VAL A 300 12.64 12.88 6.47
CA VAL A 300 12.96 12.65 7.88
C VAL A 300 12.06 11.54 8.42
N SER A 301 12.65 10.56 9.10
CA SER A 301 11.96 9.47 9.78
C SER A 301 12.56 9.28 11.18
N PRO A 302 11.77 8.94 12.22
CA PRO A 302 10.33 8.67 12.21
C PRO A 302 9.47 9.93 12.00
N ASN A 303 8.24 9.72 11.54
CA ASN A 303 7.22 10.78 11.52
C ASN A 303 6.91 11.26 12.94
N ILE A 304 6.85 12.58 13.13
CA ILE A 304 6.55 13.21 14.42
C ILE A 304 5.20 13.93 14.46
N PHE A 305 4.46 13.98 13.35
CA PHE A 305 3.15 14.64 13.26
C PHE A 305 2.03 13.68 13.67
N SER A 306 2.11 13.20 14.91
CA SER A 306 1.16 12.31 15.58
C SER A 306 1.14 12.65 17.07
N THR A 307 -0.03 12.59 17.71
CA THR A 307 -0.14 12.80 19.16
C THR A 307 0.20 11.55 19.98
N ALA A 308 0.23 10.37 19.36
CA ALA A 308 0.59 9.10 20.02
C ALA A 308 2.11 8.86 20.11
N GLY A 309 2.93 9.80 19.62
CA GLY A 309 4.38 9.67 19.54
C GLY A 309 4.89 9.34 18.13
N PRO A 310 6.21 9.13 17.97
CA PRO A 310 6.83 8.94 16.66
C PRO A 310 6.38 7.66 15.94
N ASP A 311 6.15 7.75 14.63
CA ASP A 311 5.81 6.62 13.77
C ASP A 311 6.99 6.22 12.87
N ASN A 312 7.56 5.04 13.16
CA ASN A 312 8.71 4.48 12.44
C ASN A 312 8.37 3.91 11.05
N GLN A 313 7.08 3.81 10.70
CA GLN A 313 6.62 3.32 9.40
C GLN A 313 6.30 4.47 8.43
N ALA A 314 6.61 5.71 8.83
CA ALA A 314 6.38 6.90 8.03
C ALA A 314 7.58 7.84 8.05
N ALA A 315 7.62 8.72 7.04
CA ALA A 315 8.62 9.77 6.90
C ALA A 315 7.95 11.05 6.42
N TYR A 316 8.67 12.18 6.47
CA TYR A 316 8.14 13.44 5.98
C TYR A 316 9.17 14.27 5.23
N GLY A 317 8.72 14.91 4.15
CA GLY A 317 9.46 15.96 3.45
C GLY A 317 9.08 17.34 3.99
N VAL A 318 9.95 18.32 3.79
CA VAL A 318 9.68 19.72 4.13
C VAL A 318 10.11 20.64 2.98
N ARG A 319 9.28 21.64 2.67
CA ARG A 319 9.63 22.70 1.72
C ARG A 319 8.83 23.97 1.99
N ALA A 320 9.48 25.12 1.82
CA ALA A 320 8.80 26.42 1.85
C ALA A 320 8.20 26.73 0.47
N PHE A 321 6.96 27.20 0.45
CA PHE A 321 6.26 27.63 -0.75
C PHE A 321 5.77 29.07 -0.59
N GLN A 322 5.89 29.84 -1.66
CA GLN A 322 5.42 31.22 -1.78
C GLN A 322 4.45 31.30 -2.95
N HIS A 323 3.66 32.38 -3.02
CA HIS A 323 2.74 32.64 -4.12
C HIS A 323 1.81 31.45 -4.40
N LEU A 324 1.26 30.86 -3.33
CA LEU A 324 0.26 29.81 -3.46
C LEU A 324 -1.00 30.39 -4.11
N THR A 325 -1.53 29.68 -5.08
CA THR A 325 -2.84 29.97 -5.66
C THR A 325 -3.93 29.50 -4.72
N THR A 326 -5.19 29.78 -5.04
CA THR A 326 -6.33 29.27 -4.25
C THR A 326 -6.36 27.76 -4.19
N THR A 327 -5.95 27.08 -5.27
CA THR A 327 -5.85 25.61 -5.34
C THR A 327 -4.44 25.19 -5.68
N ASN A 328 -3.90 24.21 -4.95
CA ASN A 328 -2.55 23.70 -5.15
C ASN A 328 -2.51 22.19 -4.93
N TYR A 329 -1.69 21.51 -5.73
CA TYR A 329 -1.46 20.08 -5.60
C TYR A 329 0.00 19.81 -5.31
N PHE A 330 0.25 18.89 -4.40
CA PHE A 330 1.57 18.54 -3.92
C PHE A 330 1.77 17.03 -3.90
N THR A 331 3.02 16.62 -4.11
CA THR A 331 3.48 15.24 -3.91
C THR A 331 4.96 15.26 -3.53
N SER A 332 5.54 14.10 -3.23
CA SER A 332 6.98 13.95 -3.06
C SER A 332 7.54 13.16 -4.24
N LEU A 333 8.64 13.64 -4.82
CA LEU A 333 9.34 13.05 -5.97
C LEU A 333 10.82 12.84 -5.65
N VAL A 334 11.49 11.96 -6.40
CA VAL A 334 12.95 11.90 -6.50
C VAL A 334 13.42 12.48 -7.82
N ALA A 335 14.53 13.22 -7.80
CA ALA A 335 14.99 13.96 -8.97
C ALA A 335 15.98 13.20 -9.86
N GLU A 336 16.64 12.19 -9.31
CA GLU A 336 17.64 11.39 -10.01
C GLU A 336 17.34 9.90 -9.77
N THR A 337 17.27 9.14 -10.85
CA THR A 337 16.90 7.72 -10.87
C THR A 337 18.14 6.85 -11.01
N VAL A 338 19.19 7.16 -10.22
CA VAL A 338 20.52 6.55 -10.38
C VAL A 338 20.54 5.12 -9.83
N ASN A 339 19.77 4.86 -8.78
CA ASN A 339 19.62 3.54 -8.16
C ASN A 339 18.23 2.96 -8.39
N SER A 340 17.67 3.08 -9.59
CA SER A 340 16.40 2.44 -9.87
C SER A 340 16.56 0.91 -9.85
N PRO A 341 15.76 0.15 -9.08
CA PRO A 341 15.65 -1.30 -9.27
C PRO A 341 14.88 -1.56 -10.58
N GLU A 342 15.47 -1.27 -11.74
CA GLU A 342 14.78 -1.21 -13.04
C GLU A 342 14.45 -2.56 -13.65
N THR A 343 14.68 -3.66 -12.95
CA THR A 343 14.55 -4.97 -13.59
C THR A 343 13.66 -5.88 -12.79
N THR A 344 12.61 -6.34 -13.47
CA THR A 344 11.93 -7.56 -13.12
C THR A 344 12.98 -8.67 -12.99
N THR A 345 13.00 -9.38 -11.87
CA THR A 345 13.97 -10.46 -11.66
C THR A 345 13.30 -11.81 -11.87
N LEU A 346 13.90 -12.68 -12.69
CA LEU A 346 13.48 -14.07 -12.84
C LEU A 346 14.19 -14.93 -11.78
N GLN A 347 13.47 -15.31 -10.73
CA GLN A 347 14.03 -16.10 -9.61
C GLN A 347 14.09 -17.59 -9.91
N TYR A 348 13.11 -18.11 -10.66
CA TYR A 348 13.01 -19.52 -10.96
C TYR A 348 12.60 -19.73 -12.41
N PHE A 349 13.19 -20.72 -13.06
CA PHE A 349 12.71 -21.26 -14.33
C PHE A 349 13.04 -22.73 -14.43
N GLU A 350 12.08 -23.53 -14.87
CA GLU A 350 12.19 -24.96 -15.09
C GLU A 350 11.43 -25.35 -16.36
N ALA A 351 11.97 -26.35 -17.06
CA ALA A 351 11.28 -27.05 -18.13
C ALA A 351 11.48 -28.56 -17.96
N THR A 352 10.38 -29.31 -17.90
CA THR A 352 10.40 -30.76 -17.64
C THR A 352 9.37 -31.46 -18.51
N ARG A 353 9.72 -32.64 -19.05
CA ARG A 353 8.75 -33.48 -19.75
C ARG A 353 7.73 -34.03 -18.75
N SER A 354 6.45 -33.98 -19.11
CA SER A 354 5.37 -34.39 -18.21
C SER A 354 5.41 -35.90 -17.96
N SER A 355 5.27 -36.29 -16.69
CA SER A 355 5.18 -37.69 -16.27
C SER A 355 3.85 -38.33 -16.66
N SER A 356 2.77 -37.55 -16.77
CA SER A 356 1.45 -38.04 -17.19
C SER A 356 1.27 -38.09 -18.72
N ASN A 357 2.06 -37.30 -19.46
CA ASN A 357 2.04 -37.28 -20.91
C ASN A 357 3.44 -36.96 -21.47
N ALA A 358 4.18 -37.99 -21.88
CA ALA A 358 5.52 -37.83 -22.42
C ALA A 358 5.59 -36.97 -23.71
N ASP A 359 4.45 -36.73 -24.38
CA ASP A 359 4.38 -35.81 -25.52
C ASP A 359 4.28 -34.34 -25.12
N SER A 360 4.31 -34.00 -23.83
CA SER A 360 4.21 -32.62 -23.36
C SER A 360 5.42 -32.22 -22.50
N VAL A 361 5.88 -30.99 -22.68
CA VAL A 361 6.87 -30.33 -21.81
C VAL A 361 6.16 -29.24 -21.02
N LEU A 362 6.31 -29.29 -19.70
CA LEU A 362 5.80 -28.31 -18.76
C LEU A 362 6.91 -27.30 -18.47
N LEU A 363 6.58 -26.02 -18.60
CA LEU A 363 7.43 -24.89 -18.25
C LEU A 363 6.84 -24.17 -17.04
N ARG A 364 7.69 -23.83 -16.07
CA ARG A 364 7.29 -23.09 -14.86
C ARG A 364 8.33 -22.05 -14.52
N TRP A 365 7.91 -20.83 -14.20
CA TRP A 365 8.81 -19.78 -13.75
C TRP A 365 8.19 -18.93 -12.66
N ILE A 366 9.05 -18.30 -11.87
CA ILE A 366 8.66 -17.39 -10.79
C ILE A 366 9.48 -16.12 -10.95
N THR A 367 8.80 -14.98 -10.98
CA THR A 367 9.42 -13.66 -10.81
C THR A 367 9.56 -13.35 -9.33
N GLY A 368 10.62 -12.67 -8.93
CA GLY A 368 10.82 -12.21 -7.56
C GLY A 368 10.03 -10.94 -7.25
N ARG A 369 10.40 -9.88 -7.97
CA ARG A 369 9.61 -8.66 -8.11
C ARG A 369 9.42 -8.37 -9.59
N GLU A 370 8.31 -7.77 -9.93
CA GLU A 370 8.01 -7.28 -11.26
C GLU A 370 7.93 -5.76 -11.23
N TYR A 371 8.61 -5.13 -12.18
CA TYR A 371 8.59 -3.69 -12.39
C TYR A 371 8.34 -3.48 -13.87
N PHE A 372 7.17 -2.96 -14.24
CA PHE A 372 6.80 -2.77 -15.64
C PHE A 372 7.00 -4.01 -16.52
N CYS A 373 6.71 -5.19 -15.99
CA CYS A 373 6.75 -6.44 -16.76
C CYS A 373 5.53 -6.52 -17.68
N ALA A 374 5.72 -6.48 -19.00
CA ALA A 374 4.64 -6.72 -19.96
C ALA A 374 4.27 -8.21 -20.00
N GLY A 375 5.27 -9.09 -19.91
CA GLY A 375 5.09 -10.53 -19.89
C GLY A 375 6.31 -11.30 -20.36
N PHE A 376 6.08 -12.53 -20.78
CA PHE A 376 7.11 -13.54 -20.99
C PHE A 376 6.90 -14.22 -22.34
N THR A 377 7.86 -14.08 -23.25
CA THR A 377 7.91 -14.90 -24.46
C THR A 377 8.63 -16.21 -24.13
N ILE A 378 7.95 -17.32 -24.39
CA ILE A 378 8.55 -18.65 -24.29
C ILE A 378 9.24 -18.93 -25.62
N GLU A 379 10.53 -19.23 -25.57
CA GLU A 379 11.31 -19.55 -26.75
C GLU A 379 11.89 -20.95 -26.69
N ARG A 380 11.96 -21.62 -27.84
CA ARG A 380 12.42 -22.99 -27.99
C ARG A 380 13.40 -23.13 -29.14
N LYS A 381 14.41 -24.00 -28.99
CA LYS A 381 15.14 -24.57 -30.14
C LYS A 381 15.37 -26.06 -29.98
N TYR A 382 15.61 -26.76 -31.09
CA TYR A 382 16.01 -28.15 -31.07
C TYR A 382 17.53 -28.28 -31.09
N ALA A 383 18.07 -29.39 -30.59
CA ALA A 383 19.47 -29.70 -30.79
C ALA A 383 19.80 -29.76 -32.30
N GLY A 384 20.90 -29.10 -32.68
CA GLY A 384 21.33 -28.98 -34.07
C GLY A 384 20.73 -27.80 -34.85
N THR A 385 19.80 -27.02 -34.28
CA THR A 385 19.28 -25.79 -34.92
C THR A 385 19.95 -24.54 -34.33
N PRO A 386 20.25 -23.51 -35.15
CA PRO A 386 21.00 -22.34 -34.68
C PRO A 386 20.16 -21.38 -33.83
N ASN A 387 18.86 -21.24 -34.13
CA ASN A 387 18.02 -20.17 -33.58
C ASN A 387 16.94 -20.70 -32.63
N PHE A 388 16.55 -19.84 -31.69
CA PHE A 388 15.37 -20.00 -30.85
C PHE A 388 14.15 -19.38 -31.55
N ASP A 389 13.05 -20.11 -31.57
CA ASP A 389 11.75 -19.67 -32.08
C ASP A 389 10.81 -19.33 -30.91
N SER A 390 10.03 -18.26 -31.06
CA SER A 390 8.94 -17.94 -30.12
C SER A 390 7.81 -18.96 -30.28
N ILE A 391 7.38 -19.57 -29.18
CA ILE A 391 6.31 -20.57 -29.17
C ILE A 391 5.07 -20.12 -28.38
N GLY A 392 5.14 -18.97 -27.71
CA GLY A 392 4.03 -18.39 -26.98
C GLY A 392 4.40 -17.15 -26.19
N PHE A 393 3.39 -16.39 -25.78
CA PHE A 393 3.54 -15.24 -24.90
C PHE A 393 2.55 -15.36 -23.74
N VAL A 394 3.05 -15.19 -22.51
CA VAL A 394 2.26 -15.15 -21.29
C VAL A 394 2.35 -13.75 -20.72
N LYS A 395 1.22 -13.04 -20.67
CA LYS A 395 1.14 -11.70 -20.09
C LYS A 395 1.44 -11.77 -18.59
N SER A 396 2.09 -10.74 -18.04
CA SER A 396 2.24 -10.61 -16.58
C SER A 396 0.86 -10.64 -15.92
N SER A 397 0.76 -11.37 -14.81
CA SER A 397 -0.43 -11.40 -13.96
C SER A 397 -0.44 -10.26 -12.94
N ALA A 398 0.66 -9.52 -12.82
CA ALA A 398 0.76 -8.36 -11.95
C ALA A 398 -0.01 -7.17 -12.55
N PRO A 399 -0.92 -6.52 -11.80
CA PRO A 399 -1.61 -5.33 -12.27
C PRO A 399 -0.62 -4.23 -12.70
N GLY A 400 -0.74 -3.76 -13.95
CA GLY A 400 0.18 -2.78 -14.51
C GLY A 400 1.62 -3.28 -14.71
N GLY A 401 1.87 -4.59 -14.61
CA GLY A 401 3.21 -5.18 -14.66
C GLY A 401 4.06 -4.93 -13.41
N ILE A 402 3.42 -4.59 -12.28
CA ILE A 402 4.11 -4.28 -11.02
C ILE A 402 3.69 -5.27 -9.93
N SER A 403 4.66 -5.99 -9.38
CA SER A 403 4.48 -6.86 -8.21
C SER A 403 5.65 -6.73 -7.24
N TYR A 404 5.34 -6.52 -5.96
CA TYR A 404 6.31 -6.50 -4.86
C TYR A 404 6.55 -7.89 -4.25
N PHE A 405 5.78 -8.90 -4.66
CA PHE A 405 5.85 -10.27 -4.18
C PHE A 405 6.09 -11.25 -5.34
N PRO A 406 6.60 -12.47 -5.06
CA PRO A 406 6.82 -13.46 -6.10
C PRO A 406 5.53 -13.85 -6.83
N VAL A 407 5.60 -13.93 -8.17
CA VAL A 407 4.47 -14.34 -9.02
C VAL A 407 4.86 -15.55 -9.85
N GLY A 408 4.02 -16.59 -9.78
CA GLY A 408 4.23 -17.85 -10.47
C GLY A 408 3.49 -17.93 -11.81
N TYR A 409 4.15 -18.53 -12.81
CA TYR A 409 3.63 -18.69 -14.15
C TYR A 409 3.92 -20.10 -14.69
N ALA A 410 3.16 -20.51 -15.69
CA ALA A 410 3.34 -21.79 -16.35
C ALA A 410 3.01 -21.73 -17.85
N GLY A 411 3.59 -22.67 -18.59
CA GLY A 411 3.27 -22.94 -19.99
C GLY A 411 3.43 -24.42 -20.32
N THR A 412 2.83 -24.87 -21.42
CA THR A 412 2.93 -26.25 -21.90
C THR A 412 3.26 -26.24 -23.39
N ASP A 413 4.20 -27.08 -23.79
CA ASP A 413 4.58 -27.26 -25.19
C ASP A 413 4.43 -28.73 -25.59
N TYR A 414 3.66 -29.00 -26.66
CA TYR A 414 3.44 -30.36 -27.17
C TYR A 414 4.58 -30.79 -28.10
N GLN A 415 5.39 -31.74 -27.63
CA GLN A 415 6.65 -32.19 -28.20
C GLN A 415 6.78 -33.71 -28.26
N PRO A 416 6.14 -34.37 -29.25
CA PRO A 416 6.20 -35.83 -29.39
C PRO A 416 7.52 -36.36 -29.99
N ASN A 417 8.53 -35.51 -30.19
CA ASN A 417 9.78 -35.89 -30.83
C ASN A 417 10.88 -36.32 -29.84
N ASP A 418 11.86 -37.04 -30.39
CA ASP A 418 13.02 -37.57 -29.67
C ASP A 418 14.25 -36.65 -29.68
N LYS A 419 14.09 -35.40 -30.15
CA LYS A 419 15.18 -34.44 -30.11
C LYS A 419 15.33 -33.86 -28.71
N PHE A 420 16.56 -33.52 -28.35
CA PHE A 420 16.81 -32.62 -27.23
C PHE A 420 16.26 -31.23 -27.55
N ILE A 421 15.63 -30.61 -26.58
CA ILE A 421 14.90 -29.35 -26.73
C ILE A 421 15.43 -28.36 -25.70
N PHE A 422 15.80 -27.17 -26.16
CA PHE A 422 16.23 -26.08 -25.29
C PHE A 422 15.11 -25.06 -25.19
N TYR A 423 14.82 -24.62 -23.97
CA TYR A 423 13.85 -23.57 -23.68
C TYR A 423 14.53 -22.40 -22.97
N ARG A 424 14.01 -21.20 -23.20
CA ARG A 424 14.33 -20.01 -22.39
C ARG A 424 13.10 -19.12 -22.28
N ILE A 425 13.10 -18.28 -21.26
CA ILE A 425 12.10 -17.21 -21.10
C ILE A 425 12.75 -15.90 -21.53
N LYS A 426 12.10 -15.16 -22.43
CA LYS A 426 12.43 -13.77 -22.74
C LYS A 426 11.45 -12.89 -21.98
N VAL A 427 11.94 -12.15 -20.99
CA VAL A 427 11.15 -11.22 -20.18
C VAL A 427 11.06 -9.91 -20.93
N ILE A 428 9.84 -9.42 -21.18
CA ILE A 428 9.57 -8.20 -21.93
C ILE A 428 9.00 -7.15 -20.98
N MET A 429 9.57 -5.96 -21.02
CA MET A 429 9.16 -4.80 -20.24
C MET A 429 8.12 -3.97 -21.01
N THR A 430 7.35 -3.10 -20.34
CA THR A 430 6.29 -2.30 -21.00
C THR A 430 6.84 -1.25 -21.96
N ASP A 431 8.13 -0.90 -21.88
CA ASP A 431 8.82 -0.02 -22.83
C ASP A 431 9.38 -0.76 -24.05
N GLY A 432 9.22 -2.08 -24.11
CA GLY A 432 9.71 -2.94 -25.19
C GLY A 432 11.14 -3.46 -25.01
N SER A 433 11.86 -3.02 -23.97
CA SER A 433 13.14 -3.62 -23.59
C SER A 433 12.94 -5.07 -23.10
N TYR A 434 14.01 -5.87 -23.15
CA TYR A 434 13.92 -7.28 -22.77
C TYR A 434 15.25 -7.85 -22.28
N PHE A 435 15.18 -8.94 -21.53
CA PHE A 435 16.33 -9.79 -21.21
C PHE A 435 15.94 -11.27 -21.26
N TYR A 436 16.95 -12.14 -21.37
CA TYR A 436 16.74 -13.59 -21.39
C TYR A 436 17.03 -14.21 -20.03
N GLY A 437 16.14 -15.10 -19.60
CA GLY A 437 16.38 -16.04 -18.52
C GLY A 437 17.34 -17.16 -18.92
N PRO A 438 17.70 -18.03 -17.97
CA PRO A 438 18.62 -19.12 -18.22
C PRO A 438 17.99 -20.18 -19.15
N VAL A 439 18.83 -20.91 -19.88
CA VAL A 439 18.37 -21.97 -20.79
C VAL A 439 18.11 -23.26 -20.00
N ARG A 440 17.04 -23.98 -20.35
CA ARG A 440 16.69 -25.30 -19.81
C ARG A 440 16.67 -26.32 -20.92
N LEU A 441 17.37 -27.43 -20.74
CA LEU A 441 17.37 -28.54 -21.67
C LEU A 441 16.32 -29.57 -21.25
N VAL A 442 15.61 -30.13 -22.21
CA VAL A 442 14.67 -31.23 -22.00
C VAL A 442 15.05 -32.36 -22.95
N LYS A 443 15.19 -33.56 -22.40
CA LYS A 443 15.51 -34.76 -23.19
C LYS A 443 14.39 -35.12 -24.16
N GLY A 444 14.76 -35.85 -25.21
CA GLY A 444 13.82 -36.45 -26.16
C GLY A 444 12.84 -37.41 -25.48
N LYS A 445 11.67 -37.60 -26.07
CA LYS A 445 10.58 -38.43 -25.51
C LYS A 445 11.03 -39.81 -25.05
N ASN A 446 11.78 -40.52 -25.90
CA ASN A 446 12.22 -41.90 -25.67
C ASN A 446 13.63 -42.00 -25.05
N ALA A 447 14.24 -40.88 -24.66
CA ALA A 447 15.57 -40.87 -24.05
C ALA A 447 15.53 -41.47 -22.63
N LYS A 448 16.18 -42.61 -22.45
CA LYS A 448 16.29 -43.33 -21.17
C LYS A 448 17.47 -42.82 -20.36
N GLY A 449 17.38 -42.93 -19.03
CA GLY A 449 18.39 -42.48 -18.09
C GLY A 449 18.15 -41.05 -17.60
N ASP A 450 18.60 -40.79 -16.38
CA ASP A 450 18.50 -39.49 -15.73
C ASP A 450 19.77 -38.66 -15.89
N ILE A 451 20.87 -39.26 -16.36
CA ILE A 451 22.09 -38.56 -16.78
C ILE A 451 22.41 -38.97 -18.21
N THR A 452 22.78 -38.00 -19.05
CA THR A 452 23.18 -38.24 -20.43
C THR A 452 24.42 -37.41 -20.74
N VAL A 453 25.40 -38.06 -21.36
CA VAL A 453 26.67 -37.45 -21.72
C VAL A 453 26.92 -37.69 -23.21
N TRP A 454 27.24 -36.64 -23.95
CA TRP A 454 27.51 -36.73 -25.39
C TRP A 454 28.48 -35.63 -25.86
N PRO A 455 29.15 -35.79 -27.02
CA PRO A 455 29.25 -37.02 -27.78
C PRO A 455 30.10 -38.08 -27.03
N ASN A 456 29.80 -39.36 -27.24
CA ASN A 456 30.62 -40.46 -26.74
C ASN A 456 30.67 -41.57 -27.80
N PRO A 457 31.80 -41.80 -28.50
CA PRO A 457 33.12 -41.21 -28.28
C PRO A 457 33.20 -39.69 -28.52
N VAL A 458 34.01 -39.00 -27.72
CA VAL A 458 34.26 -37.56 -27.82
C VAL A 458 35.16 -37.30 -29.03
N ARG A 459 34.61 -36.64 -30.05
CA ARG A 459 35.31 -36.19 -31.27
C ARG A 459 35.38 -34.67 -31.23
N GLY A 460 36.31 -34.14 -30.45
CA GLY A 460 36.40 -32.73 -30.07
C GLY A 460 36.83 -32.58 -28.61
N ARG A 461 36.64 -31.38 -28.05
CA ARG A 461 37.06 -31.07 -26.66
C ARG A 461 35.94 -30.68 -25.72
N VAL A 462 34.69 -30.71 -26.18
CA VAL A 462 33.53 -30.37 -25.34
C VAL A 462 32.70 -31.60 -25.15
N VAL A 463 32.40 -31.91 -23.90
CA VAL A 463 31.41 -32.90 -23.51
C VAL A 463 30.19 -32.20 -22.95
N HIS A 464 29.05 -32.48 -23.55
CA HIS A 464 27.74 -32.02 -23.12
C HIS A 464 27.16 -32.98 -22.10
N ILE A 465 26.67 -32.42 -21.01
CA ILE A 465 26.16 -33.17 -19.86
C ILE A 465 24.76 -32.68 -19.55
N TYR A 466 23.82 -33.61 -19.53
CA TYR A 466 22.46 -33.40 -19.06
C TYR A 466 22.21 -34.27 -17.85
N TYR A 467 21.49 -33.74 -16.87
CA TYR A 467 20.89 -34.56 -15.82
C TYR A 467 19.47 -34.10 -15.50
N GLY A 468 18.58 -35.04 -15.15
CA GLY A 468 17.18 -34.78 -14.89
C GLY A 468 16.96 -33.91 -13.65
N ALA A 469 15.80 -33.26 -13.59
CA ALA A 469 15.44 -32.29 -12.53
C ALA A 469 15.47 -32.86 -11.10
N GLY A 470 15.40 -34.20 -10.94
CA GLY A 470 15.51 -34.87 -9.64
C GLY A 470 16.93 -35.17 -9.16
N ILE A 471 17.97 -34.83 -9.93
CA ILE A 471 19.37 -35.09 -9.58
C ILE A 471 20.07 -33.79 -9.19
N HIS A 472 20.61 -33.76 -7.96
CA HIS A 472 21.41 -32.65 -7.44
C HIS A 472 22.90 -32.97 -7.55
N VAL A 473 23.57 -32.38 -8.55
CA VAL A 473 25.00 -32.56 -8.80
C VAL A 473 25.78 -31.37 -8.28
N LYS A 474 26.55 -31.54 -7.19
CA LYS A 474 27.42 -30.49 -6.63
C LYS A 474 28.71 -30.34 -7.45
N ALA A 475 29.24 -31.45 -7.95
CA ALA A 475 30.46 -31.44 -8.73
C ALA A 475 30.49 -32.58 -9.76
N ILE A 476 31.20 -32.34 -10.86
CA ILE A 476 31.52 -33.34 -11.88
C ILE A 476 33.03 -33.47 -11.96
N ALA A 477 33.55 -34.67 -11.77
CA ALA A 477 34.98 -34.96 -11.84
C ALA A 477 35.30 -35.85 -13.03
N LEU A 478 36.38 -35.53 -13.76
CA LEU A 478 36.95 -36.37 -14.79
C LEU A 478 38.05 -37.23 -14.19
N LEU A 479 37.96 -38.55 -14.35
CA LEU A 479 38.89 -39.55 -13.82
C LEU A 479 39.60 -40.30 -14.94
N ASP A 480 40.88 -40.64 -14.75
CA ASP A 480 41.56 -41.65 -15.58
C ASP A 480 41.21 -43.09 -15.13
N VAL A 481 41.69 -44.10 -15.87
CA VAL A 481 41.44 -45.52 -15.59
C VAL A 481 41.90 -45.95 -14.18
N PRO A 482 43.05 -45.48 -13.65
CA PRO A 482 43.43 -45.69 -12.25
C PRO A 482 42.53 -45.00 -11.21
N GLY A 483 41.59 -44.13 -11.61
CA GLY A 483 40.71 -43.39 -10.72
C GLY A 483 41.29 -42.07 -10.20
N ARG A 484 42.40 -41.59 -10.76
CA ARG A 484 42.97 -40.28 -10.40
C ARG A 484 42.08 -39.19 -10.98
N ARG A 485 41.69 -38.23 -10.12
CA ARG A 485 40.97 -37.02 -10.52
C ARG A 485 41.87 -36.10 -11.35
N ILE A 486 41.48 -35.87 -12.59
CA ILE A 486 42.16 -34.99 -13.56
C ILE A 486 41.59 -33.58 -13.47
N LEU A 487 40.27 -33.48 -13.46
CA LEU A 487 39.52 -32.23 -13.44
C LEU A 487 38.35 -32.40 -12.47
N THR A 488 37.97 -31.32 -11.79
CA THR A 488 36.73 -31.26 -11.02
C THR A 488 36.12 -29.90 -11.25
N GLN A 489 34.85 -29.90 -11.67
CA GLN A 489 34.04 -28.71 -11.84
C GLN A 489 32.97 -28.69 -10.76
N GLU A 490 33.06 -27.73 -9.86
CA GLU A 490 32.11 -27.53 -8.76
C GLU A 490 31.08 -26.46 -9.13
N TYR A 491 29.87 -26.58 -8.57
CA TYR A 491 28.76 -25.66 -8.80
C TYR A 491 28.30 -25.00 -7.50
N GLN A 492 28.12 -23.67 -7.52
CA GLN A 492 27.68 -22.89 -6.37
C GLN A 492 26.29 -23.32 -5.90
N GLN A 493 26.10 -23.34 -4.57
CA GLN A 493 24.87 -23.77 -3.91
C GLN A 493 24.05 -22.58 -3.38
N PRO A 494 22.71 -22.65 -3.40
CA PRO A 494 21.90 -23.73 -3.98
C PRO A 494 22.09 -23.76 -5.51
N LEU A 495 22.13 -24.97 -6.09
CA LEU A 495 22.32 -25.12 -7.53
C LEU A 495 21.33 -24.21 -8.27
N PRO A 496 21.78 -23.40 -9.24
CA PRO A 496 20.87 -22.90 -10.25
C PRO A 496 20.12 -24.12 -10.79
N THR A 497 18.83 -23.99 -11.13
CA THR A 497 18.03 -25.07 -11.75
C THR A 497 18.50 -25.40 -13.18
N ARG A 498 19.81 -25.38 -13.40
CA ARG A 498 20.54 -25.68 -14.62
C ARG A 498 20.74 -27.19 -14.67
N ASN A 499 20.17 -27.78 -15.70
CA ASN A 499 20.19 -29.21 -15.98
C ASN A 499 21.08 -29.55 -17.19
N TYR A 500 21.92 -28.60 -17.62
CA TYR A 500 22.80 -28.70 -18.77
C TYR A 500 24.14 -28.01 -18.53
N TYR A 501 25.22 -28.74 -18.79
CA TYR A 501 26.60 -28.30 -18.62
C TYR A 501 27.44 -28.68 -19.82
N GLU A 502 28.46 -27.89 -20.05
CA GLU A 502 29.54 -28.18 -20.99
C GLU A 502 30.81 -28.33 -20.15
N LEU A 503 31.51 -29.45 -20.37
CA LEU A 503 32.79 -29.75 -19.76
C LEU A 503 33.86 -29.72 -20.84
N ASP A 504 34.80 -28.79 -20.71
CA ASP A 504 35.96 -28.71 -21.56
C ASP A 504 36.99 -29.77 -21.14
N ILE A 505 37.34 -30.65 -22.08
CA ILE A 505 38.35 -31.68 -21.92
C ILE A 505 39.73 -31.06 -22.12
N PRO A 506 40.64 -31.18 -21.13
CA PRO A 506 41.98 -30.59 -21.24
C PRO A 506 42.76 -31.13 -22.44
N THR A 507 43.45 -30.22 -23.15
CA THR A 507 44.14 -30.51 -24.42
C THR A 507 45.31 -31.49 -24.31
N TYR A 508 45.83 -31.71 -23.10
CA TYR A 508 46.98 -32.58 -22.83
C TYR A 508 46.60 -34.04 -22.57
N LEU A 509 45.30 -34.37 -22.54
CA LEU A 509 44.85 -35.74 -22.30
C LEU A 509 45.04 -36.61 -23.55
N ALA A 510 45.64 -37.78 -23.37
CA ALA A 510 45.78 -38.74 -24.44
C ALA A 510 44.43 -39.41 -24.75
N ARG A 511 44.24 -39.82 -26.02
CA ARG A 511 43.15 -40.70 -26.44
C ARG A 511 43.05 -41.92 -25.52
N GLY A 512 41.84 -42.29 -25.13
CA GLY A 512 41.64 -43.37 -24.17
C GLY A 512 40.29 -43.34 -23.47
N ILE A 513 40.16 -44.22 -22.48
CA ILE A 513 38.96 -44.33 -21.65
C ILE A 513 39.13 -43.46 -20.41
N TYR A 514 38.10 -42.65 -20.13
CA TYR A 514 37.99 -41.83 -18.94
C TYR A 514 36.59 -41.99 -18.34
N PHE A 515 36.41 -41.53 -17.11
CA PHE A 515 35.13 -41.60 -16.42
C PHE A 515 34.72 -40.23 -15.90
N LEU A 516 33.46 -39.85 -16.12
CA LEU A 516 32.84 -38.71 -15.47
C LEU A 516 32.13 -39.20 -14.21
N GLN A 517 32.60 -38.75 -13.06
CA GLN A 517 32.04 -39.01 -11.75
C GLN A 517 31.16 -37.83 -11.33
N PHE A 518 29.90 -38.09 -11.01
CA PHE A 518 28.94 -37.10 -10.54
C PHE A 518 28.83 -37.20 -9.02
N LEU A 519 28.96 -36.07 -8.33
CA LEU A 519 29.01 -36.00 -6.87
C LEU A 519 27.80 -35.23 -6.30
N ASP A 520 27.19 -35.75 -5.24
CA ASP A 520 26.14 -35.06 -4.49
C ASP A 520 26.69 -34.00 -3.52
N GLU A 521 25.79 -33.39 -2.74
CA GLU A 521 26.12 -32.36 -1.76
C GLU A 521 27.12 -32.83 -0.67
N ASN A 522 27.06 -34.11 -0.32
CA ASN A 522 27.91 -34.78 0.65
C ASN A 522 29.24 -35.27 0.04
N GLY A 523 29.43 -35.11 -1.27
CA GLY A 523 30.59 -35.60 -2.00
C GLY A 523 30.55 -37.10 -2.31
N GLN A 524 29.40 -37.76 -2.18
CA GLN A 524 29.23 -39.16 -2.58
C GLN A 524 28.99 -39.27 -4.08
N THR A 525 29.44 -40.37 -4.67
CA THR A 525 29.23 -40.64 -6.10
C THR A 525 27.78 -41.08 -6.33
N ILE A 526 27.06 -40.30 -7.13
CA ILE A 526 25.68 -40.59 -7.54
C ILE A 526 25.60 -41.27 -8.90
N HIS A 527 26.58 -41.05 -9.78
CA HIS A 527 26.65 -41.69 -11.09
C HIS A 527 28.09 -41.69 -11.61
N THR A 528 28.41 -42.64 -12.48
CA THR A 528 29.67 -42.64 -13.22
C THR A 528 29.40 -42.98 -14.68
N GLU A 529 29.85 -42.13 -15.59
CA GLU A 529 29.67 -42.32 -17.02
C GLU A 529 31.02 -42.54 -17.70
N LYS A 530 31.16 -43.63 -18.46
CA LYS A 530 32.37 -43.91 -19.23
C LYS A 530 32.38 -43.05 -20.49
N ILE A 531 33.43 -42.27 -20.71
CA ILE A 531 33.65 -41.56 -21.97
C ILE A 531 34.90 -42.06 -22.68
N VAL A 532 34.88 -42.08 -24.01
CA VAL A 532 36.01 -42.45 -24.85
C VAL A 532 36.52 -41.21 -25.59
N LEU A 533 37.73 -40.76 -25.31
CA LEU A 533 38.39 -39.67 -26.03
C LEU A 533 39.08 -40.23 -27.28
N MET A 534 38.75 -39.70 -28.46
CA MET A 534 39.30 -40.15 -29.74
C MET A 534 40.43 -39.25 -30.27
N GLU A 535 40.54 -38.02 -29.77
CA GLU A 535 41.48 -36.98 -30.21
C GLU A 535 42.19 -36.33 -29.03
#